data_AF-A0A382KKI4-F1
#
_entry.id   AF-A0A382KKI4-F1
#
_cell.length_a   1.000
_cell.length_b   1.000
_cell.length_c   1.000
_cell.angle_alpha   90.00
_cell.angle_beta   90.00
_cell.angle_gamma   90.00
#
_symmetry.space_group_name_H-M   'P 1'
#
loop_
_entity.id
_entity.type
_entity.pdbx_description
1 polymer ?
#
loop_
_entity_poly.entity_id
_entity_poly.type
_entity_poly.pdbx_seq_one_letter_code
_entity_poly.pdbx_strand_id
1 'polypeptide(L)'
;MAIDVRTVQCPKCDNNLELQTDGSTLAVDISHNRESVYEALKKMEEAIDLAKKSSAQFLKLIVGGGLIREEVSQALIALQHRLEIKSFQRDNR
;
A
#
# COMPACT_ATOMS: atom_id res chain seq x y z
N MET A 1 2.49 31.11 11.85
CA MET A 1 2.56 29.66 12.13
C MET A 1 3.59 29.07 11.20
N ALA A 2 4.82 28.89 11.68
CA ALA A 2 5.86 28.21 10.90
C ALA A 2 5.63 26.71 11.06
N ILE A 3 5.43 26.00 9.95
CA ILE A 3 5.46 24.55 9.95
C ILE A 3 6.93 24.19 9.75
N ASP A 4 7.56 23.72 10.82
CA ASP A 4 8.95 23.30 10.81
C ASP A 4 9.16 22.16 9.80
N VAL A 5 10.33 22.16 9.18
CA VAL A 5 10.74 21.26 8.13
C VAL A 5 11.08 19.91 8.74
N ARG A 6 10.35 18.86 8.32
CA ARG A 6 10.71 17.43 8.44
C ARG A 6 11.21 17.00 9.83
N THR A 7 10.47 17.31 10.88
CA THR A 7 10.66 16.59 12.15
C THR A 7 10.06 15.20 12.00
N VAL A 8 10.91 14.16 11.92
CA VAL A 8 10.51 12.73 12.06
C VAL A 8 9.80 12.51 13.40
N GLN A 9 10.03 13.41 14.36
CA GLN A 9 9.54 13.35 15.72
C GLN A 9 8.46 14.41 15.98
N CYS A 10 7.38 14.03 16.65
CA CYS A 10 6.29 14.91 16.98
C CYS A 10 6.76 15.94 18.02
N PRO A 11 6.70 17.26 17.75
CA PRO A 11 7.18 18.28 18.67
C PRO A 11 6.32 18.44 19.93
N LYS A 12 5.21 17.69 20.05
CA LYS A 12 4.31 17.70 21.22
C LYS A 12 4.55 16.56 22.19
N CYS A 13 4.97 15.40 21.70
CA CYS A 13 5.03 14.17 22.51
C CYS A 13 6.20 13.25 22.15
N ASP A 14 7.14 13.72 21.34
CA ASP A 14 8.34 13.01 20.89
C ASP A 14 8.08 11.68 20.14
N ASN A 15 6.83 11.41 19.73
CA ASN A 15 6.49 10.23 18.94
C ASN A 15 7.12 10.28 17.55
N ASN A 16 7.57 9.13 17.04
CA ASN A 16 7.98 9.02 15.64
C ASN A 16 6.75 9.09 14.72
N LEU A 17 6.66 10.16 13.92
CA LEU A 17 5.58 10.41 12.96
C LEU A 17 5.53 9.37 11.83
N GLU A 18 6.67 8.77 11.46
CA GLU A 18 6.74 7.71 10.45
C GLU A 18 6.16 6.38 10.95
N LEU A 19 6.03 6.21 12.27
CA LEU A 19 5.39 5.05 12.89
C LEU A 19 3.92 5.29 13.21
N GLN A 20 3.43 6.52 13.04
CA GLN A 20 2.04 6.83 13.33
C GLN A 20 1.14 6.37 12.19
N THR A 21 0.11 5.63 12.57
CA THR A 21 -0.99 5.24 11.68
C THR A 21 -2.30 5.54 12.39
N ASP A 22 -3.36 5.79 11.63
CA ASP A 22 -4.72 5.95 12.18
C ASP A 22 -5.46 4.61 12.35
N GLY A 23 -4.78 3.49 12.10
CA GLY A 23 -5.35 2.14 12.14
C GLY A 23 -6.26 1.79 10.95
N SER A 24 -6.44 2.70 9.99
CA SER A 24 -7.33 2.48 8.86
C SER A 24 -6.73 1.54 7.82
N THR A 25 -7.61 1.03 6.95
CA THR A 25 -7.25 0.25 5.77
C THR A 25 -7.65 1.02 4.52
N LEU A 26 -6.68 1.33 3.66
CA LEU A 26 -6.92 1.87 2.34
C LEU A 26 -7.30 0.70 1.42
N ALA A 27 -8.50 0.71 0.83
CA ALA A 27 -8.94 -0.32 -0.12
C ALA A 27 -8.95 0.24 -1.54
N VAL A 28 -8.34 -0.48 -2.49
CA VAL A 28 -8.22 -0.05 -3.89
C VAL A 28 -8.59 -1.21 -4.81
N ASP A 29 -9.48 -0.96 -5.77
CA ASP A 29 -9.80 -1.87 -6.85
C ASP A 29 -8.86 -1.67 -8.03
N ILE A 30 -8.13 -2.73 -8.37
CA ILE A 30 -7.09 -2.73 -9.40
C ILE A 30 -7.41 -3.68 -10.56
N SER A 31 -8.65 -4.18 -10.65
CA SER A 31 -9.04 -5.18 -11.66
C SER A 31 -10.43 -4.94 -12.25
N HIS A 32 -10.95 -3.72 -12.12
CA HIS A 32 -12.26 -3.37 -12.63
C HIS A 32 -12.24 -3.30 -14.17
N ASN A 33 -13.41 -3.42 -14.84
CA ASN A 33 -13.58 -3.07 -16.26
C ASN A 33 -12.70 -3.79 -17.32
N ARG A 34 -12.44 -5.09 -17.18
CA ARG A 34 -11.63 -5.88 -18.16
C ARG A 34 -10.21 -5.33 -18.34
N GLU A 35 -9.66 -4.76 -17.27
CA GLU A 35 -8.28 -4.28 -17.24
C GLU A 35 -7.30 -5.39 -17.63
N SER A 36 -6.25 -4.99 -18.35
CA SER A 36 -5.10 -5.83 -18.63
C SER A 36 -4.26 -6.04 -17.37
N VAL A 37 -3.43 -7.09 -17.39
CA VAL A 37 -2.44 -7.34 -16.33
C VAL A 37 -1.55 -6.11 -16.09
N TYR A 38 -1.13 -5.44 -17.17
CA TYR A 38 -0.28 -4.26 -17.07
C TYR A 38 -0.96 -3.11 -16.33
N GLU A 39 -2.23 -2.82 -16.65
CA GLU A 39 -3.01 -1.77 -15.98
C GLU A 39 -3.21 -2.08 -14.49
N ALA A 40 -3.50 -3.34 -14.16
CA ALA A 40 -3.65 -3.78 -12.79
C ALA A 40 -2.36 -3.63 -11.97
N LEU A 41 -1.21 -4.01 -12.54
CA LEU A 41 0.09 -3.84 -11.90
C LEU A 41 0.45 -2.36 -11.69
N LYS A 42 0.16 -1.52 -12.69
CA LYS A 42 0.37 -0.08 -12.57
C LYS A 42 -0.46 0.53 -11.43
N LYS A 43 -1.75 0.16 -11.34
CA LYS A 43 -2.61 0.61 -10.23
C LYS A 43 -2.18 0.08 -8.88
N MET A 44 -1.64 -1.14 -8.82
CA MET A 44 -1.04 -1.68 -7.60
C MET A 44 0.13 -0.80 -7.12
N GLU A 45 1.04 -0.44 -8.02
CA GLU A 45 2.17 0.44 -7.70
C GLU A 45 1.69 1.82 -7.21
N GLU A 46 0.74 2.43 -7.93
CA GLU A 46 0.11 3.70 -7.54
C GLU A 46 -0.56 3.62 -6.16
N ALA A 47 -1.24 2.50 -5.87
CA ALA A 47 -1.89 2.26 -4.58
C ALA A 47 -0.88 2.11 -3.43
N ILE A 48 0.27 1.46 -3.68
CA ILE A 48 1.36 1.33 -2.71
C ILE A 48 1.98 2.70 -2.42
N ASP A 49 2.24 3.49 -3.46
CA ASP A 49 2.78 4.84 -3.30
C ASP A 49 1.82 5.77 -2.57
N LEU A 50 0.51 5.63 -2.81
CA LEU A 50 -0.52 6.34 -2.06
C LEU A 50 -0.53 5.90 -0.59
N ALA A 51 -0.47 4.59 -0.32
CA ALA A 51 -0.45 4.05 1.03
C ALA A 51 0.77 4.56 1.82
N LYS A 52 1.96 4.56 1.21
CA LYS A 52 3.22 5.08 1.81
C LYS A 52 3.16 6.57 2.17
N LYS A 53 2.29 7.34 1.50
CA LYS A 53 2.09 8.78 1.75
C LYS A 53 0.90 9.07 2.67
N SER A 54 0.15 8.05 3.05
CA SER A 54 -1.07 8.16 3.88
C SER A 54 -0.80 7.80 5.34
N SER A 55 -1.77 8.06 6.21
CA SER A 55 -1.81 7.58 7.60
C SER A 55 -2.36 6.15 7.74
N ALA A 56 -2.73 5.49 6.64
CA ALA A 56 -3.33 4.16 6.68
C ALA A 56 -2.33 3.12 7.17
N GLN A 57 -2.80 2.20 8.02
CA GLN A 57 -1.98 1.11 8.53
C GLN A 57 -1.87 -0.04 7.53
N PHE A 58 -2.92 -0.26 6.73
CA PHE A 58 -3.02 -1.39 5.81
C PHE A 58 -3.48 -0.95 4.43
N LEU A 59 -3.05 -1.71 3.41
CA LEU A 59 -3.54 -1.60 2.03
C LEU A 59 -4.25 -2.90 1.66
N LYS A 60 -5.49 -2.80 1.17
CA LYS A 60 -6.28 -3.90 0.61
C LYS A 60 -6.41 -3.72 -0.90
N LEU A 61 -5.80 -4.61 -1.66
CA LEU A 61 -5.92 -4.66 -3.13
C LEU A 61 -7.05 -5.61 -3.53
N ILE A 62 -7.99 -5.14 -4.34
CA ILE A 62 -9.07 -5.94 -4.92
C ILE A 62 -8.66 -6.27 -6.36
N VAL A 63 -8.22 -7.52 -6.56
CA VAL A 63 -7.53 -8.02 -7.77
C VAL A 63 -8.37 -8.92 -8.66
N GLY A 64 -9.60 -9.22 -8.26
CA GLY A 64 -10.43 -10.20 -8.97
C GLY A 64 -9.79 -11.60 -8.96
N GLY A 65 -9.96 -12.34 -10.06
CA GLY A 65 -9.41 -13.69 -10.21
C GLY A 65 -8.58 -13.85 -11.49
N GLY A 66 -8.07 -15.07 -11.72
CA GLY A 66 -7.33 -15.41 -12.94
C GLY A 66 -5.92 -14.80 -12.98
N LEU A 67 -5.46 -14.43 -14.18
CA LEU A 67 -4.08 -14.04 -14.44
C LEU A 67 -3.65 -12.81 -13.64
N ILE A 68 -4.49 -11.79 -13.51
CA ILE A 68 -4.19 -10.58 -12.73
C ILE A 68 -3.84 -10.93 -11.29
N ARG A 69 -4.61 -11.82 -10.65
CA ARG A 69 -4.37 -12.23 -9.26
C ARG A 69 -3.01 -12.91 -9.10
N GLU A 70 -2.63 -13.77 -10.04
CA GLU A 70 -1.34 -14.48 -9.96
C GLU A 70 -0.17 -13.51 -10.19
N GLU A 71 -0.27 -12.63 -11.18
CA GLU A 71 0.77 -11.63 -11.49
C GLU A 71 0.95 -10.62 -10.36
N VAL A 72 -0.15 -10.09 -9.79
CA VAL A 72 -0.09 -9.22 -8.62
C VAL A 72 0.53 -9.95 -7.42
N SER A 73 0.23 -11.23 -7.23
CA SER A 73 0.83 -12.00 -6.14
C SER A 73 2.34 -12.15 -6.32
N GLN A 74 2.81 -12.45 -7.53
CA GLN A 74 4.25 -12.51 -7.82
C GLN A 74 4.94 -11.16 -7.60
N ALA A 75 4.29 -10.07 -8.01
CA ALA A 75 4.82 -8.73 -7.78
C ALA A 75 4.89 -8.39 -6.28
N LEU A 76 3.88 -8.73 -5.48
CA LEU A 76 3.91 -8.53 -4.02
C LEU A 76 4.99 -9.38 -3.34
N ILE A 77 5.25 -10.61 -3.79
CA ILE A 77 6.38 -11.42 -3.32
C ILE A 77 7.70 -10.72 -3.60
N ALA A 78 7.89 -10.20 -4.81
CA ALA A 78 9.10 -9.47 -5.18
C ALA A 78 9.28 -8.22 -4.32
N LEU A 79 8.21 -7.46 -4.09
CA LEU A 79 8.22 -6.27 -3.23
C LEU A 79 8.57 -6.61 -1.78
N GLN A 80 8.02 -7.69 -1.23
CA GLN A 80 8.35 -8.15 0.12
C GLN A 80 9.83 -8.60 0.21
N HIS A 81 10.33 -9.30 -0.80
CA HIS A 81 11.73 -9.72 -0.86
C HIS A 81 12.69 -8.53 -0.97
N ARG A 82 12.28 -7.45 -1.65
CA ARG A 82 13.04 -6.18 -1.72
C ARG A 82 12.84 -5.28 -0.49
N LEU A 83 12.08 -5.74 0.52
CA LEU A 83 11.75 -4.99 1.74
C LEU A 83 10.98 -3.68 1.49
N GLU A 84 10.29 -3.57 0.35
CA GLU A 84 9.46 -2.41 0.02
C GLU A 84 8.08 -2.47 0.70
N ILE A 85 7.62 -3.68 1.02
CA ILE A 85 6.46 -3.94 1.88
C ILE A 85 6.88 -4.90 3.00
N LYS A 86 6.26 -4.78 4.18
CA LYS A 86 6.59 -5.62 5.34
C LYS A 86 6.13 -7.06 5.15
N SER A 87 4.88 -7.24 4.72
CA SER A 87 4.27 -8.54 4.44
C SER A 87 2.97 -8.34 3.66
N PHE A 88 2.47 -9.41 3.05
CA PHE A 88 1.12 -9.45 2.51
C PHE A 88 0.49 -10.84 2.76
N GLN A 89 -0.83 -10.90 2.71
CA GLN A 89 -1.59 -12.15 2.79
C GLN A 89 -2.78 -12.09 1.82
N ARG A 90 -3.19 -13.26 1.32
CA ARG A 90 -4.41 -13.38 0.51
C ARG A 90 -5.61 -13.52 1.46
N ASP A 91 -6.67 -12.76 1.19
CA ASP A 91 -7.96 -12.92 1.86
C ASP A 91 -8.68 -14.14 1.23
N ASN A 92 -8.82 -15.23 1.97
CA ASN A 92 -9.35 -16.52 1.48
C ASN A 92 -10.90 -16.63 1.61
N ARG A 93 -11.63 -15.52 1.54
CA ARG A 93 -13.10 -15.54 1.61
C ARG A 93 -13.78 -15.85 0.29
#